data_AF-A0A9X3RM40-F1
#
_entry.id   AF-A0A9X3RM40-F1
#
_cell.length_a   1.000
_cell.length_b   1.000
_cell.length_c   1.000
_cell.angle_alpha   90.00
_cell.angle_beta   90.00
_cell.angle_gamma   90.00
#
_symmetry.space_group_name_H-M   'P 1'
#
loop_
_entity.id
_entity.type
_entity.pdbx_description
1 polymer ?
#
loop_
_entity_poly.entity_id
_entity_poly.type
_entity_poly.pdbx_seq_one_letter_code
_entity_poly.pdbx_strand_id
1 'polypeptide(L)'
;MNSTQNMPEMWKPVVGYEGLYEVSDLGNVRSVDRTVIYKTGQPRHYKGQTLKLKPAHGYWRVELNRNGKPACFQVHRLVLAAFVGPLPEGKEVCHNNGNPGDNRLENLRYGTRSENQLDRVKHGTHHEVRKTHCPRGHRLADPNLRADQKRKGKRVCLACGRAAAYVSYRKELKPFKKQLADSYYEQILGYANEATPPGAHITITWKETQ
;
A
#
# COMPACT_ATOMS: atom_id res chain seq x y z
N MET A 1 -19.05 25.44 24.06
CA MET A 1 -18.98 24.24 24.92
C MET A 1 -19.53 23.07 24.10
N ASN A 2 -18.66 22.31 23.42
CA ASN A 2 -19.10 21.10 22.72
C ASN A 2 -18.76 19.91 23.59
N SER A 3 -19.75 19.49 24.38
CA SER A 3 -19.74 18.19 25.04
C SER A 3 -19.82 17.13 23.95
N THR A 4 -18.68 16.61 23.50
CA THR A 4 -18.65 15.33 22.79
C THR A 4 -19.11 14.27 23.78
N GLN A 5 -20.42 14.00 23.78
CA GLN A 5 -21.00 12.83 24.41
C GLN A 5 -20.24 11.63 23.85
N ASN A 6 -19.38 11.03 24.68
CA ASN A 6 -18.60 9.85 24.33
C ASN A 6 -19.60 8.69 24.24
N MET A 7 -20.20 8.48 23.07
CA MET A 7 -21.13 7.37 22.86
C MET A 7 -20.40 6.07 23.18
N PRO A 8 -21.03 5.15 23.93
CA PRO A 8 -20.41 3.89 24.25
C PRO A 8 -20.13 3.10 22.97
N GLU A 9 -19.00 2.40 22.94
CA GLU A 9 -18.61 1.51 21.85
C GLU A 9 -19.75 0.53 21.54
N MET A 10 -20.19 0.52 20.29
CA MET A 10 -21.27 -0.37 19.84
C MET A 10 -20.67 -1.69 19.42
N TRP A 11 -21.29 -2.80 19.83
CA TRP A 11 -20.88 -4.15 19.47
C TRP A 11 -21.98 -4.82 18.65
N LYS A 12 -21.60 -5.50 17.57
CA LYS A 12 -22.50 -6.31 16.74
C LYS A 12 -21.94 -7.72 16.53
N PRO A 13 -22.80 -8.74 16.34
CA PRO A 13 -22.36 -10.08 15.99
C PRO A 13 -21.48 -10.07 14.73
N VAL A 14 -20.42 -10.87 14.73
CA VAL A 14 -19.67 -11.13 13.50
C VAL A 14 -20.55 -11.98 12.58
N VAL A 15 -20.82 -11.49 11.38
CA VAL A 15 -21.66 -12.17 10.38
C VAL A 15 -21.14 -13.59 10.09
N GLY A 16 -22.00 -14.59 10.24
CA GLY A 16 -21.68 -16.02 10.13
C GLY A 16 -21.02 -16.63 11.38
N TYR A 17 -20.84 -15.86 12.44
CA TYR A 17 -20.25 -16.27 13.72
C TYR A 17 -21.12 -15.80 14.90
N GLU A 18 -22.42 -15.66 14.68
CA GLU A 18 -23.41 -15.24 15.66
C GLU A 18 -23.38 -16.16 16.90
N GLY A 19 -23.48 -15.56 18.09
CA GLY A 19 -23.38 -16.30 19.35
C GLY A 19 -21.98 -16.80 19.70
N LEU A 20 -20.96 -16.51 18.89
CA LEU A 20 -19.56 -16.88 19.16
C LEU A 20 -18.65 -15.66 19.30
N TYR A 21 -18.84 -14.64 18.45
CA TYR A 21 -17.99 -13.46 18.37
C TYR A 21 -18.76 -12.19 18.03
N GLU A 22 -18.23 -11.06 18.47
CA GLU A 22 -18.71 -9.72 18.16
C GLU A 22 -17.56 -8.81 17.71
N VAL A 23 -17.89 -7.82 16.90
CA VAL A 23 -16.99 -6.76 16.42
C VAL A 23 -17.59 -5.41 16.78
N SER A 24 -16.74 -4.46 17.15
CA SER A 24 -17.18 -3.11 17.50
C SER A 24 -17.04 -2.10 16.37
N ASP A 25 -17.75 -0.98 16.50
CA ASP A 25 -17.60 0.19 15.63
C ASP A 25 -16.24 0.88 15.77
N LEU A 26 -15.49 0.61 16.84
CA LEU A 26 -14.10 1.05 17.01
C LEU A 26 -13.06 0.08 16.42
N GLY A 27 -13.50 -1.07 15.90
CA GLY A 27 -12.62 -2.06 15.29
C GLY A 27 -11.98 -3.04 16.28
N ASN A 28 -12.57 -3.21 17.47
CA ASN A 28 -12.21 -4.28 18.38
C ASN A 28 -13.01 -5.55 18.07
N VAL A 29 -12.49 -6.72 18.46
CA VAL A 29 -13.16 -8.01 18.28
C VAL A 29 -13.12 -8.77 19.59
N ARG A 30 -14.23 -9.39 19.98
CA ARG A 30 -14.33 -10.20 21.21
C ARG A 30 -15.06 -11.51 20.96
N SER A 31 -14.78 -12.52 21.78
CA SER A 31 -15.70 -13.65 21.94
C SER A 31 -16.83 -13.30 22.90
N VAL A 32 -17.97 -13.95 22.75
CA VAL A 32 -19.08 -13.87 23.71
C VAL A 32 -19.06 -15.04 24.68
N ASP A 33 -19.75 -14.86 25.81
CA ASP A 33 -20.02 -15.93 26.77
C ASP A 33 -20.78 -17.06 26.06
N ARG A 34 -20.29 -18.30 26.19
CA ARG A 34 -20.91 -19.46 25.55
C ARG A 34 -20.67 -20.75 26.30
N THR A 35 -21.57 -21.70 26.12
CA THR A 35 -21.44 -23.08 26.64
C THR A 35 -21.23 -24.03 25.47
N VAL A 36 -20.19 -24.85 25.53
CA VAL A 36 -19.90 -25.87 24.53
C VAL A 36 -20.01 -27.25 25.17
N ILE A 37 -20.75 -28.15 24.53
CA ILE A 37 -20.87 -29.55 24.96
C ILE A 37 -19.79 -30.35 24.25
N TYR A 38 -18.90 -30.99 25.01
CA TYR A 38 -17.86 -31.86 24.45
C TYR A 38 -18.43 -33.20 23.98
N LYS A 39 -17.64 -33.95 23.20
CA LYS A 39 -17.97 -35.34 22.82
C LYS A 39 -18.24 -36.24 24.03
N THR A 40 -17.70 -35.90 25.19
CA THR A 40 -17.90 -36.58 26.48
C THR A 40 -19.25 -36.23 27.14
N GLY A 41 -20.07 -35.36 26.54
CA GLY A 41 -21.34 -34.87 27.10
C GLY A 41 -21.19 -33.78 28.16
N GLN A 42 -19.96 -33.49 28.62
CA GLN A 42 -19.71 -32.50 29.66
C GLN A 42 -19.84 -31.06 29.09
N PRO A 43 -20.67 -30.18 29.70
CA PRO A 43 -20.74 -28.79 29.31
C PRO A 43 -19.52 -28.03 29.84
N ARG A 44 -18.97 -27.14 29.02
CA ARG A 44 -17.95 -26.18 29.43
C ARG A 44 -18.36 -24.76 29.10
N HIS A 45 -18.34 -23.92 30.12
CA HIS A 45 -18.59 -22.49 29.99
C HIS A 45 -17.30 -21.75 29.64
N TYR A 46 -17.40 -20.88 28.63
CA TYR A 46 -16.35 -19.98 28.20
C TYR A 46 -16.84 -18.57 28.42
N LYS A 47 -16.05 -17.79 29.17
CA LYS A 47 -16.26 -16.35 29.29
C LYS A 47 -15.78 -15.67 28.01
N GLY A 48 -16.56 -14.70 27.54
CA GLY A 48 -16.24 -13.79 26.47
C GLY A 48 -15.04 -12.93 26.82
N GLN A 49 -14.17 -12.71 25.83
CA GLN A 49 -12.90 -12.00 26.00
C GLN A 49 -12.57 -11.22 24.74
N THR A 50 -11.95 -10.05 24.91
CA THR A 50 -11.36 -9.29 23.81
C THR A 50 -10.23 -10.11 23.17
N LEU A 51 -10.24 -10.22 21.86
CA LEU A 51 -9.29 -10.99 21.10
C LEU A 51 -8.07 -10.16 20.72
N LYS A 52 -6.90 -10.79 20.72
CA LYS A 52 -5.66 -10.17 20.25
C LYS A 52 -5.64 -10.07 18.73
N LEU A 53 -5.56 -8.85 18.22
CA LEU A 53 -5.36 -8.58 16.80
C LEU A 53 -3.90 -8.78 16.41
N LYS A 54 -3.67 -9.28 15.19
CA LYS A 54 -2.32 -9.49 14.63
C LYS A 54 -2.16 -8.67 13.35
N PRO A 55 -1.01 -8.00 13.15
CA PRO A 55 -0.76 -7.28 11.90
C PRO A 55 -0.36 -8.26 10.80
N ALA A 56 -0.84 -8.05 9.57
CA ALA A 56 -0.33 -8.71 8.37
C ALA A 56 -0.50 -7.81 7.14
N HIS A 57 0.58 -7.59 6.39
CA HIS A 57 0.59 -6.75 5.18
C HIS A 57 -0.03 -5.35 5.40
N GLY A 58 0.18 -4.77 6.59
CA GLY A 58 -0.37 -3.47 6.98
C GLY A 58 -1.76 -3.51 7.61
N TYR A 59 -2.50 -4.62 7.53
CA TYR A 59 -3.87 -4.74 8.06
C TYR A 59 -3.92 -5.49 9.38
N TRP A 60 -4.86 -5.11 10.24
CA TRP A 60 -5.22 -5.90 11.42
C TRP A 60 -6.07 -7.12 11.04
N ARG A 61 -5.72 -8.27 11.61
CA ARG A 61 -6.42 -9.54 11.46
C ARG A 61 -6.74 -10.18 12.79
N VAL A 62 -7.76 -11.03 12.77
CA VAL A 62 -8.18 -11.88 13.89
C VAL A 62 -8.43 -13.28 13.38
N GLU A 63 -8.13 -14.29 14.19
CA GLU A 63 -8.52 -15.67 13.93
C GLU A 63 -9.79 -15.99 14.71
N LEU A 64 -10.83 -16.46 14.01
CA LEU A 64 -12.09 -16.89 14.61
C LEU A 64 -12.25 -18.39 14.37
N ASN A 65 -12.76 -19.10 15.38
CA ASN A 65 -12.95 -20.54 15.32
C ASN A 65 -14.43 -20.89 15.45
N ARG A 66 -14.93 -21.69 14.50
CA ARG A 66 -16.27 -22.26 14.57
C ARG A 66 -16.15 -23.76 14.34
N ASN A 67 -16.62 -24.56 15.30
CA ASN A 67 -16.64 -26.02 15.22
C ASN A 67 -15.26 -26.65 14.93
N GLY A 68 -14.21 -26.11 15.55
CA GLY A 68 -12.84 -26.60 15.39
C GLY A 68 -12.16 -26.18 14.09
N LYS A 69 -12.80 -25.33 13.28
CA LYS A 69 -12.27 -24.83 12.01
C LYS A 69 -11.84 -23.36 12.19
N PRO A 70 -10.56 -23.07 12.45
CA PRO A 70 -10.07 -21.71 12.54
C PRO A 70 -10.04 -21.07 11.15
N ALA A 71 -10.39 -19.80 11.07
CA ALA A 71 -10.28 -18.98 9.87
C ALA A 71 -9.82 -17.56 10.24
N CYS A 72 -8.98 -16.98 9.39
CA CYS A 72 -8.43 -15.65 9.59
C CYS A 72 -9.21 -14.59 8.81
N PHE A 73 -9.57 -13.51 9.49
CA PHE A 73 -10.36 -12.41 8.94
C PHE A 73 -9.61 -11.08 9.10
N GLN A 74 -9.83 -10.16 8.17
CA GLN A 74 -9.40 -8.77 8.30
C GLN A 74 -10.45 -7.98 9.08
N VAL A 75 -10.00 -7.21 10.07
CA VAL A 75 -10.88 -6.53 11.03
C VAL A 75 -11.78 -5.50 10.33
N HIS A 76 -11.24 -4.64 9.47
CA HIS A 76 -12.04 -3.67 8.70
C HIS A 76 -13.19 -4.31 7.90
N ARG A 77 -13.02 -5.56 7.41
CA ARG A 77 -14.08 -6.28 6.70
C ARG A 77 -15.17 -6.74 7.65
N LEU A 78 -14.82 -7.20 8.84
CA LEU A 78 -15.79 -7.60 9.87
C LEU A 78 -16.62 -6.38 10.32
N VAL A 79 -15.97 -5.25 10.55
CA VAL A 79 -16.64 -4.00 10.95
C VAL A 79 -17.69 -3.59 9.92
N LEU A 80 -17.30 -3.39 8.65
CA LEU A 80 -18.29 -3.00 7.64
C LEU A 80 -19.37 -4.06 7.41
N ALA A 81 -19.00 -5.35 7.43
CA ALA A 81 -19.98 -6.44 7.26
C ALA A 81 -21.06 -6.40 8.34
N ALA A 82 -20.68 -6.18 9.61
CA ALA A 82 -21.62 -6.16 10.73
C ALA A 82 -22.44 -4.87 10.81
N PHE A 83 -21.84 -3.72 10.49
CA PHE A 83 -22.48 -2.41 10.68
C PHE A 83 -23.22 -1.87 9.45
N VAL A 84 -22.72 -2.15 8.24
CA VAL A 84 -23.26 -1.65 6.98
C VAL A 84 -23.95 -2.75 6.17
N GLY A 85 -23.44 -3.98 6.23
CA GLY A 85 -24.01 -5.13 5.52
C GLY A 85 -23.00 -5.83 4.61
N PRO A 86 -23.42 -6.80 3.78
CA PRO A 86 -22.50 -7.61 2.99
C PRO A 86 -21.68 -6.77 1.99
N LEU A 87 -20.47 -7.23 1.68
CA LEU A 87 -19.61 -6.61 0.67
C LEU A 87 -20.32 -6.64 -0.69
N PRO A 88 -20.64 -5.47 -1.29
CA PRO A 88 -21.25 -5.43 -2.62
C PRO A 88 -20.29 -5.96 -3.69
N GLU A 89 -20.85 -6.53 -4.75
CA GLU A 89 -20.07 -7.02 -5.90
C GLU A 89 -19.21 -5.89 -6.52
N GLY A 90 -17.99 -6.24 -6.92
CA GLY A 90 -17.05 -5.29 -7.54
C GLY A 90 -16.48 -4.22 -6.59
N LYS A 91 -16.80 -4.27 -5.29
CA LYS A 91 -16.29 -3.32 -4.28
C LYS A 91 -15.23 -3.95 -3.38
N GLU A 92 -14.50 -3.06 -2.72
CA GLU A 92 -13.49 -3.33 -1.70
C GLU A 92 -13.78 -2.47 -0.47
N VAL A 93 -13.19 -2.83 0.68
CA VAL A 93 -13.20 -1.96 1.85
C VAL A 93 -12.06 -0.96 1.73
N CYS A 94 -12.40 0.33 1.76
CA CYS A 94 -11.47 1.45 1.66
C CYS A 94 -11.34 2.14 3.02
N HIS A 95 -10.16 2.72 3.28
CA HIS A 95 -9.88 3.52 4.47
C HIS A 95 -9.80 5.00 4.07
N ASN A 96 -10.70 5.82 4.61
CA ASN A 96 -10.86 7.23 4.23
C ASN A 96 -9.60 8.06 4.50
N ASN A 97 -8.85 7.72 5.55
CA ASN A 97 -7.58 8.38 5.91
C ASN A 97 -6.33 7.70 5.30
N GLY A 98 -6.50 6.61 4.55
CA GLY A 98 -5.38 5.86 3.97
C GLY A 98 -4.53 5.08 4.98
N ASN A 99 -4.94 4.99 6.25
CA ASN A 99 -4.30 4.19 7.29
C ASN A 99 -5.02 2.84 7.45
N PRO A 100 -4.42 1.72 6.99
CA PRO A 100 -5.03 0.39 7.13
C PRO A 100 -5.13 -0.15 8.57
N GLY A 101 -4.53 0.57 9.53
CA GLY A 101 -4.60 0.26 10.95
C GLY A 101 -5.78 0.90 11.68
N ASP A 102 -6.46 1.87 11.07
CA ASP A 102 -7.61 2.57 11.66
C ASP A 102 -8.92 1.93 11.17
N ASN A 103 -9.40 0.93 11.92
CA ASN A 103 -10.59 0.14 11.57
C ASN A 103 -11.90 0.73 12.14
N ARG A 104 -11.90 1.97 12.62
CA ARG A 104 -13.13 2.61 13.13
C ARG A 104 -14.14 2.73 11.99
N LEU A 105 -15.41 2.44 12.27
CA LEU A 105 -16.48 2.42 11.29
C LEU A 105 -16.55 3.72 10.47
N GLU A 106 -16.39 4.88 11.12
CA GLU A 106 -16.35 6.20 10.47
C GLU A 106 -15.24 6.37 9.44
N ASN A 107 -14.14 5.61 9.57
CA ASN A 107 -13.00 5.64 8.66
C ASN A 107 -13.15 4.63 7.51
N LEU A 108 -14.17 3.77 7.53
CA LEU A 108 -14.34 2.70 6.56
C LEU A 108 -15.50 2.97 5.61
N ARG A 109 -15.34 2.56 4.36
CA ARG A 109 -16.43 2.56 3.36
C ARG A 109 -16.26 1.44 2.35
N TYR A 110 -17.35 1.05 1.71
CA TYR A 110 -17.26 0.30 0.47
C TYR A 110 -16.93 1.25 -0.69
N GLY A 111 -15.94 0.87 -1.49
CA GLY A 111 -15.52 1.63 -2.65
C GLY A 111 -15.09 0.73 -3.80
N THR A 112 -14.98 1.29 -4.99
CA THR A 112 -14.42 0.54 -6.12
C THR A 112 -12.90 0.44 -6.00
N ARG A 113 -12.30 -0.53 -6.68
CA ARG A 113 -10.84 -0.62 -6.79
C ARG A 113 -10.22 0.65 -7.36
N SER A 114 -10.90 1.33 -8.30
CA SER A 114 -10.42 2.59 -8.88
C SER A 114 -10.39 3.72 -7.84
N GLU A 115 -11.45 3.86 -7.06
CA GLU A 115 -11.49 4.83 -5.95
C GLU A 115 -10.38 4.57 -4.93
N ASN A 116 -10.18 3.32 -4.53
CA ASN A 116 -9.11 2.95 -3.60
C ASN A 116 -7.71 3.32 -4.15
N GLN A 117 -7.49 3.17 -5.46
CA GLN A 117 -6.24 3.59 -6.09
C GLN A 117 -6.08 5.11 -6.13
N LEU A 118 -7.16 5.85 -6.36
CA LEU A 118 -7.15 7.32 -6.29
C LEU A 118 -6.85 7.80 -4.86
N ASP A 119 -7.42 7.15 -3.85
CA ASP A 119 -7.12 7.42 -2.44
C ASP A 119 -5.63 7.21 -2.15
N ARG A 120 -5.01 6.16 -2.71
CA ARG A 120 -3.56 5.95 -2.56
C ARG A 120 -2.73 7.07 -3.18
N VAL A 121 -3.17 7.64 -4.30
CA VAL A 121 -2.51 8.80 -4.92
C VAL A 121 -2.68 10.02 -4.03
N LYS A 122 -3.91 10.30 -3.59
CA LYS A 122 -4.26 11.42 -2.70
C LYS A 122 -3.48 11.38 -1.38
N HIS A 123 -3.37 10.20 -0.78
CA HIS A 123 -2.65 9.98 0.48
C HIS A 123 -1.13 9.83 0.28
N GLY A 124 -0.62 9.95 -0.95
CA GLY A 124 0.81 9.81 -1.23
C GLY A 124 1.40 8.41 -1.00
N THR A 125 0.55 7.39 -0.86
CA THR A 125 0.98 5.99 -0.63
C THR A 125 1.13 5.20 -1.94
N HIS A 126 0.71 5.77 -3.07
CA HIS A 126 0.91 5.18 -4.39
C HIS A 126 2.39 5.12 -4.76
N HIS A 127 2.83 3.99 -5.34
CA HIS A 127 4.26 3.73 -5.58
C HIS A 127 4.90 4.75 -6.52
N GLU A 128 4.22 5.15 -7.60
CA GLU A 128 4.73 6.20 -8.50
C GLU A 128 4.84 7.54 -7.76
N VAL A 129 3.92 7.88 -6.86
CA VAL A 129 4.00 9.14 -6.11
C VAL A 129 5.21 9.13 -5.18
N ARG A 130 5.46 8.01 -4.48
CA ARG A 130 6.60 7.83 -3.56
C ARG A 130 7.96 7.74 -4.25
N LYS A 131 7.98 7.43 -5.55
CA LYS A 131 9.21 7.22 -6.32
C LYS A 131 9.90 8.55 -6.63
N THR A 132 10.78 8.98 -5.72
CA THR A 132 11.53 10.25 -5.85
C THR A 132 12.80 10.12 -6.68
N HIS A 133 13.41 8.94 -6.71
CA HIS A 133 14.65 8.66 -7.45
C HIS A 133 14.52 7.36 -8.26
N CYS A 134 15.29 7.25 -9.33
CA CYS A 134 15.42 6.00 -10.06
C CYS A 134 16.40 5.03 -9.34
N PRO A 135 16.50 3.75 -9.76
CA PRO A 135 17.43 2.79 -9.15
C PRO A 135 18.92 3.20 -9.22
N ARG A 136 19.28 4.19 -10.05
CA ARG A 136 20.64 4.76 -10.14
C ARG A 136 20.85 6.02 -9.31
N GLY A 137 19.85 6.46 -8.55
CA GLY A 137 19.95 7.66 -7.70
C GLY A 137 19.59 8.98 -8.39
N HIS A 138 19.26 9.00 -9.69
CA HIS A 138 18.79 10.24 -10.35
C HIS A 138 17.40 10.66 -9.88
N ARG A 139 17.23 11.95 -9.57
CA ARG A 139 15.95 12.53 -9.15
C ARG A 139 14.92 12.44 -10.28
N LEU A 140 13.71 12.03 -9.93
CA LEU A 140 12.57 11.89 -10.83
C LEU A 140 11.64 13.09 -10.69
N ALA A 141 12.12 14.24 -11.15
CA ALA A 141 11.35 15.47 -11.31
C ALA A 141 11.66 16.05 -12.71
N ASP A 142 10.83 16.97 -13.19
CA ASP A 142 11.19 17.71 -14.40
C ASP A 142 12.54 18.44 -14.18
N PRO A 143 13.41 18.54 -15.20
CA PRO A 143 13.24 18.04 -16.57
C PRO A 143 13.62 16.55 -16.79
N ASN A 144 14.03 15.81 -15.76
CA ASN A 144 14.50 14.42 -15.87
C ASN A 144 13.37 13.35 -15.91
N LEU A 145 12.16 13.74 -16.31
CA LEU A 145 11.04 12.81 -16.51
C LEU A 145 10.82 12.55 -18.01
N ARG A 146 10.68 11.27 -18.37
CA ARG A 146 10.26 10.90 -19.72
C ARG A 146 8.82 11.35 -19.99
N ALA A 147 8.63 12.25 -20.96
CA ALA A 147 7.32 12.82 -21.29
C ALA A 147 6.28 11.76 -21.71
N ASP A 148 6.68 10.71 -22.44
CA ASP A 148 5.78 9.62 -22.85
C ASP A 148 5.27 8.78 -21.67
N GLN A 149 6.09 8.64 -20.63
CA GLN A 149 5.74 7.88 -19.42
C GLN A 149 4.97 8.76 -18.43
N LYS A 150 5.34 10.04 -18.32
CA LYS A 150 4.65 11.03 -17.48
C LYS A 150 3.16 11.13 -17.84
N ARG A 151 2.83 11.13 -19.14
CA ARG A 151 1.43 11.11 -19.64
C ARG A 151 0.62 9.88 -19.19
N LYS A 152 1.29 8.78 -18.85
CA LYS A 152 0.69 7.54 -18.32
C LYS A 152 0.72 7.47 -16.79
N GLY A 153 1.04 8.58 -16.11
CA GLY A 153 1.17 8.65 -14.65
C GLY A 153 2.43 7.96 -14.10
N LYS A 154 3.41 7.62 -14.95
CA LYS A 154 4.64 6.92 -14.56
C LYS A 154 5.81 7.89 -14.41
N ARG A 155 6.66 7.64 -13.40
CA ARG A 155 7.90 8.40 -13.18
C ARG A 155 9.09 7.59 -13.65
N VAL A 156 9.60 7.92 -14.83
CA VAL A 156 10.73 7.21 -15.46
C VAL A 156 11.83 8.20 -15.80
N CYS A 157 13.06 7.84 -15.41
CA CYS A 157 14.25 8.68 -15.58
C CYS A 157 14.57 8.87 -17.07
N LEU A 158 14.60 10.14 -17.49
CA LEU A 158 14.95 10.53 -18.86
C LEU A 158 16.42 10.19 -19.16
N ALA A 159 17.33 10.50 -18.25
CA ALA A 159 18.76 10.22 -18.39
C ALA A 159 19.05 8.72 -18.59
N CYS A 160 18.47 7.86 -17.74
CA CYS A 160 18.54 6.40 -17.90
C CYS A 160 17.98 5.93 -19.25
N GLY A 161 16.91 6.57 -19.72
CA GLY A 161 16.29 6.28 -21.00
C GLY A 161 17.22 6.60 -22.18
N ARG A 162 17.85 7.78 -22.16
CA ARG A 162 18.85 8.20 -23.16
C ARG A 162 20.05 7.26 -23.20
N ALA A 163 20.63 6.94 -22.04
CA ALA A 163 21.75 6.00 -21.95
C ALA A 163 21.37 4.59 -22.47
N ALA A 164 20.17 4.11 -22.14
CA ALA A 164 19.71 2.81 -22.63
C ALA A 164 19.53 2.79 -24.16
N ALA A 165 18.95 3.84 -24.74
CA ALA A 165 18.80 3.97 -26.19
C ALA A 165 20.16 4.03 -26.88
N TYR A 166 21.08 4.85 -26.37
CA TYR A 166 22.43 5.01 -26.93
C TYR A 166 23.23 3.69 -26.94
N VAL A 167 23.20 2.96 -25.83
CA VAL A 167 23.87 1.65 -25.70
C VAL A 167 23.17 0.55 -26.53
N SER A 168 21.89 0.69 -26.86
CA SER A 168 21.16 -0.35 -27.62
C SER A 168 21.75 -0.60 -29.01
N TYR A 169 22.29 0.45 -29.64
CA TYR A 169 22.98 0.39 -30.92
C TYR A 169 24.50 0.21 -30.80
N ARG A 170 25.06 0.34 -29.60
CA ARG A 170 26.50 0.31 -29.29
C ARG A 170 26.76 -0.64 -28.13
N LYS A 171 26.71 -1.94 -28.44
CA LYS A 171 26.73 -3.01 -27.41
C LYS A 171 28.03 -3.03 -26.62
N GLU A 172 29.13 -2.62 -27.22
CA GLU A 172 30.44 -2.42 -26.60
C GLU A 172 30.41 -1.39 -25.46
N LEU A 173 29.45 -0.45 -25.50
CA LEU A 173 29.28 0.57 -24.46
C LEU A 173 28.38 0.13 -23.30
N LYS A 174 27.90 -1.12 -23.29
CA LYS A 174 27.08 -1.66 -22.19
C LYS A 174 27.72 -1.49 -20.80
N PRO A 175 29.03 -1.75 -20.60
CA PRO A 175 29.67 -1.56 -19.29
C PRO A 175 29.58 -0.11 -18.78
N PHE A 176 29.58 0.87 -19.68
CA PHE A 176 29.55 2.31 -19.36
C PHE A 176 28.14 2.88 -19.25
N LYS A 177 27.09 2.06 -19.36
CA LYS A 177 25.69 2.51 -19.31
C LYS A 177 25.35 3.34 -18.07
N LYS A 178 25.97 3.03 -16.93
CA LYS A 178 25.77 3.81 -15.68
C LYS A 178 26.36 5.21 -15.83
N GLN A 179 27.63 5.32 -16.19
CA GLN A 179 28.33 6.60 -16.38
C GLN A 179 27.66 7.47 -17.45
N LEU A 180 27.20 6.85 -18.55
CA LEU A 180 26.42 7.54 -19.58
C LEU A 180 25.10 8.11 -19.01
N ALA A 181 24.41 7.36 -18.15
CA ALA A 181 23.19 7.84 -17.51
C ALA A 181 23.47 8.98 -16.53
N ASP A 182 24.58 8.93 -15.80
CA ASP A 182 25.00 10.00 -14.88
C ASP A 182 25.34 11.28 -15.66
N SER A 183 26.11 11.16 -16.75
CA SER A 183 26.43 12.29 -17.64
C SER A 183 25.19 12.92 -18.29
N TYR A 184 24.26 12.11 -18.81
CA TYR A 184 22.99 12.64 -19.32
C TYR A 184 22.17 13.34 -18.24
N TYR A 185 22.22 12.86 -17.00
CA TYR A 185 21.48 13.47 -15.90
C TYR A 185 22.02 14.85 -15.55
N GLU A 186 23.34 15.00 -15.46
CA GLU A 186 24.02 16.30 -15.26
C GLU A 186 23.67 17.29 -16.38
N GLN A 187 23.75 16.85 -17.64
CA GLN A 187 23.36 17.65 -18.80
C GLN A 187 21.89 18.09 -18.74
N ILE A 188 20.98 17.20 -18.36
CA ILE A 188 19.54 17.49 -18.27
C ILE A 188 19.23 18.53 -17.21
N LEU A 189 19.91 18.49 -16.06
CA LEU A 189 19.67 19.43 -14.97
C LEU A 189 20.31 20.80 -15.19
N GLY A 190 21.00 21.01 -16.32
CA GLY A 190 21.69 22.26 -16.56
C GLY A 190 22.90 22.44 -15.65
N TYR A 191 23.41 21.38 -15.02
CA TYR A 191 24.75 21.37 -14.40
C TYR A 191 25.86 21.35 -15.47
N ALA A 192 25.58 21.96 -16.63
CA ALA A 192 26.55 22.19 -17.65
C ALA A 192 27.62 23.11 -17.08
N ASN A 193 28.75 22.53 -16.68
CA ASN A 193 30.02 23.16 -17.03
C ASN A 193 29.97 23.43 -18.53
N GLU A 194 30.26 24.67 -18.90
CA GLU A 194 30.30 25.18 -20.26
C GLU A 194 31.17 24.29 -21.17
N ALA A 195 30.55 23.31 -21.83
CA ALA A 195 31.01 22.57 -23.01
C ALA A 195 30.10 21.34 -23.14
N THR A 196 29.00 21.31 -23.88
CA THR A 196 29.01 21.26 -25.35
C THR A 196 27.55 21.06 -25.82
N PRO A 197 27.06 21.79 -26.83
CA PRO A 197 25.98 21.34 -27.71
C PRO A 197 26.43 21.37 -29.19
N PRO A 198 25.68 20.84 -30.16
CA PRO A 198 25.05 19.53 -30.29
C PRO A 198 25.77 18.68 -31.37
N GLY A 199 26.27 17.50 -30.99
CA GLY A 199 26.93 16.56 -31.92
C GLY A 199 27.76 15.48 -31.24
N ALA A 200 27.42 15.14 -29.99
CA ALA A 200 28.30 14.51 -29.02
C ALA A 200 29.09 13.28 -29.55
N HIS A 201 30.32 13.55 -29.97
CA HIS A 201 31.43 12.66 -29.69
C HIS A 201 31.51 12.55 -28.17
N ILE A 202 31.05 11.42 -27.63
CA ILE A 202 31.25 11.09 -26.22
C ILE A 202 32.72 10.72 -26.08
N THR A 203 33.57 11.69 -25.75
CA THR A 203 34.93 11.42 -25.27
C THR A 203 34.80 10.84 -23.87
N ILE A 204 34.68 9.51 -23.81
CA ILE A 204 34.91 8.76 -22.58
C ILE A 204 36.41 8.88 -22.31
N THR A 205 36.82 9.78 -21.43
CA THR A 205 38.20 9.78 -20.92
C THR A 205 38.35 8.57 -20.00
N TRP A 206 38.98 7.53 -20.52
CA TRP A 206 39.38 6.37 -19.75
C TRP A 206 40.49 6.80 -18.77
N LYS A 207 40.22 6.72 -17.46
CA LYS A 207 41.32 6.66 -16.50
C LYS A 207 41.82 5.23 -16.51
N GLU A 208 42.96 5.01 -17.16
CA GLU A 208 43.75 3.81 -16.95
C GLU A 208 44.15 3.78 -15.47
N THR A 209 43.61 2.82 -14.73
CA THR A 209 44.11 2.46 -13.40
C THR A 209 45.43 1.71 -13.58
N GLN A 210 46.51 2.26 -13.03
CA GLN A 210 47.82 1.61 -12.85
C GLN A 210 47.71 0.34 -12.02
#